data_AF-A0A3D3TND7-F1
#
_entry.id   AF-A0A3D3TND7-F1
#
_cell.length_a   1.000
_cell.length_b   1.000
_cell.length_c   1.000
_cell.angle_alpha   90.00
_cell.angle_beta   90.00
_cell.angle_gamma   90.00
#
_symmetry.space_group_name_H-M   'P 1'
#
loop_
_entity.id
_entity.type
_entity.pdbx_description
1 polymer ?
#
loop_
_entity_poly.entity_id
_entity_poly.type
_entity_poly.pdbx_seq_one_letter_code
_entity_poly.pdbx_strand_id
1 'polypeptide(L)'
;MTVTNAGMAGHAGKDVNLNNINISFKFPVKPSGLILYYGEYGGNINVEINGVLENVQDFSDINGKIIGGVNVTLTGVSGPMGILNLQGTITSFSIGGQELWIDHICPRK
;
A
#
# COMPACT_ATOMS: atom_id res chain seq x y z
N MET A 1 5.39 -3.25 -14.48
CA MET A 1 6.18 -2.79 -13.32
C MET A 1 7.44 -2.14 -13.80
N THR A 2 7.75 -0.94 -13.34
CA THR A 2 9.07 -0.32 -13.48
C THR A 2 9.54 0.18 -12.12
N VAL A 3 10.86 0.29 -11.95
CA VAL A 3 11.47 0.84 -10.74
C VAL A 3 12.25 2.09 -11.15
N THR A 4 11.85 3.24 -10.61
CA THR A 4 12.42 4.56 -10.98
C THR A 4 12.80 5.35 -9.73
N ASN A 5 13.43 6.50 -9.91
CA ASN A 5 13.77 7.41 -8.82
C ASN A 5 13.00 8.74 -9.00
N ALA A 6 11.70 8.63 -9.25
CA ALA A 6 10.85 9.75 -9.64
C ALA A 6 10.28 10.51 -8.42
N GLY A 7 10.38 9.93 -7.21
CA GLY A 7 9.85 10.48 -5.97
C GLY A 7 8.33 10.45 -5.90
N MET A 8 7.68 9.58 -6.69
CA MET A 8 6.22 9.57 -6.83
C MET A 8 5.51 8.94 -5.63
N ALA A 9 6.19 8.13 -4.82
CA ALA A 9 5.60 7.58 -3.59
C ALA A 9 5.85 8.45 -2.33
N GLY A 10 6.55 9.58 -2.46
CA GLY A 10 6.77 10.53 -1.36
C GLY A 10 7.87 10.15 -0.36
N HIS A 11 8.68 9.12 -0.65
CA HIS A 11 9.87 8.77 0.13
C HIS A 11 11.16 9.02 -0.70
N ALA A 12 12.33 9.00 -0.05
CA ALA A 12 13.62 9.35 -0.68
C ALA A 12 14.24 8.22 -1.54
N GLY A 13 13.55 7.07 -1.67
CA GLY A 13 14.04 5.88 -2.33
C GLY A 13 13.63 5.77 -3.79
N LYS A 14 13.68 4.54 -4.31
CA LYS A 14 13.18 4.23 -5.65
C LYS A 14 11.72 3.82 -5.55
N ASP A 15 10.88 4.40 -6.37
CA ASP A 15 9.47 4.05 -6.45
C ASP A 15 9.26 2.86 -7.39
N VAL A 16 8.32 1.99 -7.04
CA VAL A 16 7.80 0.94 -7.91
C VAL A 16 6.49 1.40 -8.53
N ASN A 17 6.43 1.47 -9.86
CA ASN A 17 5.21 1.78 -10.60
C ASN A 17 4.38 0.50 -10.84
N LEU A 18 3.14 0.50 -10.37
CA LEU A 18 2.18 -0.61 -10.41
C LEU A 18 1.05 -0.44 -11.43
N ASN A 19 1.16 0.50 -12.38
CA ASN A 19 0.10 0.82 -13.33
C ASN A 19 -0.46 -0.44 -14.07
N ASN A 20 -1.72 -0.77 -13.76
CA ASN A 20 -2.49 -1.92 -14.24
C ASN A 20 -1.95 -3.30 -13.85
N ILE A 21 -1.26 -3.41 -12.71
CA ILE A 21 -0.82 -4.70 -12.15
C ILE A 21 -1.01 -4.74 -10.62
N ASN A 22 -1.12 -5.95 -10.07
CA ASN A 22 -1.02 -6.20 -8.64
C ASN A 22 0.29 -6.95 -8.33
N ILE A 23 0.91 -6.61 -7.20
CA ILE A 23 2.04 -7.37 -6.66
C ILE A 23 1.69 -7.93 -5.29
N SER A 24 2.26 -9.08 -4.96
CA SER A 24 2.12 -9.69 -3.62
C SER A 24 3.46 -9.76 -2.92
N PHE A 25 3.44 -9.59 -1.61
CA PHE A 25 4.64 -9.63 -0.78
C PHE A 25 4.75 -10.97 -0.05
N LYS A 26 5.92 -11.58 -0.14
CA LYS A 26 6.27 -12.77 0.64
C LYS A 26 7.16 -12.34 1.81
N PHE A 27 6.60 -12.37 3.01
CA PHE A 27 7.34 -12.10 4.24
C PHE A 27 7.87 -13.41 4.84
N PRO A 28 9.10 -13.43 5.40
CA PRO A 28 9.66 -14.64 6.03
C PRO A 28 8.97 -15.01 7.35
N VAL A 29 8.23 -14.06 7.94
CA VAL A 29 7.39 -14.22 9.12
C VAL A 29 6.06 -13.53 8.86
N LYS A 30 5.04 -13.78 9.70
CA LYS A 30 3.78 -13.02 9.67
C LYS A 30 4.00 -11.71 10.44
N PRO A 31 4.12 -10.55 9.78
CA PRO A 31 4.34 -9.30 10.51
C PRO A 31 3.09 -8.88 11.27
N SER A 32 3.27 -8.17 12.38
CA SER A 32 2.18 -7.57 13.18
C SER A 32 1.76 -6.18 12.68
N GLY A 33 2.42 -5.70 11.64
CA GLY A 33 2.05 -4.48 10.93
C GLY A 33 2.93 -4.23 9.71
N LEU A 34 2.58 -3.22 8.92
CA LEU A 34 3.30 -2.81 7.72
C LEU A 34 3.22 -1.29 7.59
N ILE A 35 4.33 -0.67 7.20
CA ILE A 35 4.33 0.69 6.66
C ILE A 35 4.64 0.59 5.18
N LEU A 36 3.93 1.37 4.37
CA LEU A 36 4.20 1.55 2.95
C LEU A 36 3.96 3.00 2.58
N TYR A 37 4.88 3.59 1.83
CA TYR A 37 4.70 4.91 1.23
C TYR A 37 4.02 4.74 -0.13
N TYR A 38 3.06 5.60 -0.44
CA TYR A 38 2.31 5.53 -1.68
C TYR A 38 2.17 6.89 -2.35
N GLY A 39 1.98 6.85 -3.67
CA GLY A 39 1.44 7.93 -4.47
C GLY A 39 0.33 7.42 -5.37
N GLU A 40 -0.88 7.94 -5.20
CA GLU A 40 -2.06 7.64 -6.01
C GLU A 40 -2.39 8.82 -6.93
N TYR A 41 -2.36 8.62 -8.25
CA TYR A 41 -2.55 9.71 -9.21
C TYR A 41 -3.79 9.54 -10.10
N GLY A 42 -4.54 8.46 -9.91
CA GLY A 42 -5.80 8.24 -10.61
C GLY A 42 -6.20 6.77 -10.73
N GLY A 43 -7.41 6.55 -11.22
CA GLY A 43 -7.99 5.22 -11.41
C GLY A 43 -8.31 4.51 -10.11
N ASN A 44 -8.31 3.17 -10.12
CA ASN A 44 -8.70 2.35 -8.98
C ASN A 44 -7.51 1.62 -8.34
N ILE A 45 -7.62 1.36 -7.05
CA ILE A 45 -6.59 0.74 -6.21
C ILE A 45 -7.15 -0.56 -5.64
N ASN A 46 -6.35 -1.61 -5.76
CA ASN A 46 -6.58 -2.90 -5.12
C ASN A 46 -5.73 -2.99 -3.86
N VAL A 47 -6.37 -3.25 -2.72
CA VAL A 47 -5.68 -3.59 -1.46
C VAL A 47 -6.24 -4.90 -0.94
N GLU A 48 -5.43 -5.94 -0.92
CA GLU A 48 -5.81 -7.23 -0.35
C GLU A 48 -4.99 -7.52 0.90
N ILE A 49 -5.68 -7.72 2.02
CA ILE A 49 -5.08 -8.07 3.30
C ILE A 49 -5.74 -9.35 3.82
N ASN A 50 -4.94 -10.37 4.10
CA ASN A 50 -5.38 -11.67 4.64
C ASN A 50 -6.50 -12.32 3.80
N GLY A 51 -6.47 -12.13 2.48
CA GLY A 51 -7.45 -12.68 1.53
C GLY A 51 -8.74 -11.86 1.37
N VAL A 52 -8.84 -10.69 2.02
CA VAL A 52 -9.95 -9.75 1.84
C VAL A 52 -9.48 -8.61 0.93
N LEU A 53 -10.11 -8.48 -0.24
CA LEU A 53 -9.83 -7.45 -1.23
C LEU A 53 -10.80 -6.28 -1.09
N GLU A 54 -10.26 -5.06 -0.96
CA GLU A 54 -10.97 -3.82 -1.22
C GLU A 54 -10.48 -3.24 -2.55
N ASN A 55 -11.40 -3.03 -3.50
CA ASN A 55 -11.16 -2.21 -4.69
C ASN A 55 -11.78 -0.83 -4.45
N VAL A 56 -10.94 0.19 -4.39
CA VAL A 56 -11.35 1.56 -4.03
C VAL A 56 -10.86 2.57 -5.04
N GLN A 57 -11.46 3.76 -5.01
CA GLN A 57 -11.04 4.85 -5.87
C GLN A 57 -9.79 5.51 -5.29
N ASP A 58 -9.79 5.74 -3.98
CA ASP A 58 -8.69 6.40 -3.26
C ASP A 58 -8.38 5.65 -1.95
N PHE A 59 -7.13 5.73 -1.46
CA PHE A 59 -6.75 5.17 -0.17
C PHE A 59 -7.59 5.75 0.98
N SER A 60 -8.10 6.98 0.84
CA SER A 60 -8.99 7.58 1.84
C SER A 60 -10.26 6.77 2.10
N ASP A 61 -10.73 6.00 1.11
CA ASP A 61 -11.92 5.15 1.22
C ASP A 61 -11.72 3.96 2.16
N ILE A 62 -10.46 3.61 2.47
CA ILE A 62 -10.11 2.55 3.42
C ILE A 62 -9.47 3.06 4.71
N ASN A 63 -9.30 4.37 4.87
CA ASN A 63 -8.75 4.95 6.08
C ASN A 63 -9.70 4.73 7.28
N GLY A 64 -9.20 4.10 8.34
CA GLY A 64 -9.98 3.74 9.53
C GLY A 64 -10.79 2.44 9.40
N LYS A 65 -10.72 1.75 8.26
CA LYS A 65 -11.37 0.44 8.09
C LYS A 65 -10.52 -0.68 8.71
N ILE A 66 -11.20 -1.79 9.00
CA ILE A 66 -10.56 -3.08 9.30
C ILE A 66 -10.74 -3.97 8.08
N ILE A 67 -9.63 -4.40 7.47
CA ILE A 67 -9.60 -5.30 6.30
C ILE A 67 -8.87 -6.58 6.69
N GLY A 68 -9.52 -7.74 6.52
CA GLY A 68 -8.88 -9.02 6.86
C GLY A 68 -8.43 -9.14 8.32
N GLY A 69 -9.07 -8.40 9.23
CA GLY A 69 -8.69 -8.33 10.66
C GLY A 69 -7.53 -7.38 10.99
N VAL A 70 -7.10 -6.56 10.04
CA VAL A 70 -6.00 -5.59 10.18
C VAL A 70 -6.56 -4.17 10.11
N ASN A 71 -6.19 -3.32 11.05
CA ASN A 71 -6.57 -1.91 11.07
C ASN A 71 -5.74 -1.14 10.04
N VAL A 72 -6.41 -0.33 9.23
CA VAL A 72 -5.81 0.48 8.15
C VAL A 72 -5.91 1.95 8.52
N THR A 73 -4.78 2.64 8.52
CA THR A 73 -4.74 4.09 8.77
C THR A 73 -3.80 4.80 7.81
N LEU A 74 -4.13 6.03 7.44
CA LEU A 74 -3.29 6.88 6.62
C LEU A 74 -2.65 7.98 7.47
N THR A 75 -1.37 8.23 7.26
CA THR A 75 -0.63 9.33 7.88
C THR A 75 0.21 10.07 6.85
N GLY A 76 0.61 11.31 7.14
CA GLY A 76 1.50 12.07 6.25
C GLY A 76 0.89 12.37 4.87
N VAL A 77 -0.43 12.42 4.77
CA VAL A 77 -1.15 12.67 3.52
C VAL A 77 -0.83 14.08 3.03
N SER A 78 -0.35 14.19 1.79
CA SER A 78 -0.04 15.44 1.11
C SER A 78 -0.32 15.31 -0.38
N GLY A 79 -1.47 15.83 -0.82
CA GLY A 79 -1.96 15.64 -2.19
C GLY A 79 -2.11 14.14 -2.51
N PRO A 80 -1.50 13.64 -3.61
CA PRO A 80 -1.60 12.24 -4.01
C PRO A 80 -0.76 11.28 -3.15
N MET A 81 0.10 11.80 -2.28
CA MET A 81 1.07 11.01 -1.53
C MET A 81 0.63 10.79 -0.09
N GLY A 82 1.05 9.67 0.48
CA GLY A 82 0.82 9.38 1.89
C GLY A 82 1.52 8.12 2.37
N ILE A 83 1.23 7.76 3.62
CA ILE A 83 1.77 6.57 4.28
C ILE A 83 0.61 5.68 4.69
N LEU A 84 0.57 4.47 4.15
CA LEU A 84 -0.33 3.40 4.54
C LEU A 84 0.25 2.67 5.75
N ASN A 85 -0.50 2.67 6.85
CA ASN A 85 -0.15 1.96 8.07
C ASN A 85 -1.14 0.82 8.30
N LEU A 86 -0.63 -0.40 8.31
CA LEU A 86 -1.38 -1.61 8.64
C LEU A 86 -0.98 -2.06 10.04
N GLN A 87 -1.97 -2.34 10.90
CA GLN A 87 -1.75 -2.82 12.25
C GLN A 87 -2.63 -4.04 12.56
N GLY A 88 -1.97 -5.16 12.86
CA GLY A 88 -2.60 -6.47 13.02
C GLY A 88 -1.75 -7.56 12.35
N THR A 89 -2.03 -8.83 12.65
CA THR A 89 -1.30 -9.95 12.04
C THR A 89 -1.61 -10.04 10.55
N ILE A 90 -0.58 -9.90 9.72
CA ILE A 90 -0.67 -9.99 8.26
C ILE A 90 -0.17 -11.37 7.80
N THR A 91 -1.06 -12.18 7.24
CA THR A 91 -0.79 -13.49 6.64
C THR A 91 -0.59 -13.42 5.13
N SER A 92 -1.26 -12.48 4.46
CA SER A 92 -1.05 -12.14 3.06
C SER A 92 -1.26 -10.64 2.83
N PHE A 93 -0.47 -10.06 1.93
CA PHE A 93 -0.64 -8.68 1.49
C PHE A 93 -0.37 -8.56 -0.01
N SER A 94 -1.31 -7.97 -0.74
CA SER A 94 -1.13 -7.57 -2.12
C SER A 94 -1.71 -6.19 -2.38
N ILE A 95 -1.10 -5.49 -3.33
CA ILE A 95 -1.46 -4.11 -3.68
C ILE A 95 -1.22 -3.87 -5.16
N GLY A 96 -2.04 -3.02 -5.78
CA GLY A 96 -1.91 -2.65 -7.18
C GLY A 96 -2.98 -1.66 -7.59
N GLY A 97 -3.00 -1.29 -8.87
CA GLY A 97 -4.00 -0.34 -9.36
C GLY A 97 -3.58 0.37 -10.64
N GLN A 98 -4.37 1.34 -11.05
CA GLN A 98 -3.97 2.31 -12.06
C GLN A 98 -3.15 3.42 -11.40
N GLU A 99 -2.14 3.95 -12.11
CA GLU A 99 -1.41 5.17 -11.70
C GLU A 99 -0.98 5.17 -10.21
N LEU A 100 -0.46 4.03 -9.75
CA LEU A 100 -0.03 3.79 -8.38
C LEU A 100 1.48 3.60 -8.29
N TRP A 101 2.10 4.33 -7.37
CA TRP A 101 3.51 4.19 -6.99
C TRP A 101 3.62 3.82 -5.52
N ILE A 102 4.59 2.95 -5.21
CA ILE A 102 4.90 2.57 -3.83
C ILE A 102 6.40 2.64 -3.55
N ASP A 103 6.77 2.93 -2.32
CA ASP A 103 8.14 2.85 -1.80
C ASP A 103 8.14 2.41 -0.32
N HIS A 104 9.31 2.08 0.20
CA HIS A 104 9.60 1.90 1.63
C HIS A 104 8.63 0.95 2.34
N ILE A 105 8.55 -0.27 1.80
CA ILE A 105 7.71 -1.34 2.33
C ILE A 105 8.42 -1.99 3.52
N CYS A 106 7.96 -1.68 4.73
CA CYS A 106 8.64 -2.08 5.97
C CYS A 106 7.71 -2.90 6.89
N PRO A 107 7.84 -4.24 6.91
CA PRO A 107 7.09 -5.08 7.83
C PRO A 107 7.57 -4.88 9.27
N ARG A 108 6.64 -4.82 10.22
CA ARG A 108 6.90 -4.72 11.67
C ARG A 108 6.75 -6.09 12.33
N LYS A 109 7.62 -6.38 13.30
CA LYS A 109 7.54 -7.59 14.14
C LYS A 109 6.65 -7.34 15.33
#